data_AF-A0A849ZLZ0-F1
#
_entry.id   AF-A0A849ZLZ0-F1
#
_cell.length_a   1.000
_cell.length_b   1.000
_cell.length_c   1.000
_cell.angle_alpha   90.00
_cell.angle_beta   90.00
_cell.angle_gamma   90.00
#
_symmetry.space_group_name_H-M   'P 1'
#
loop_
_entity.id
_entity.type
_entity.pdbx_description
1 polymer ?
#
loop_
_entity_poly.entity_id
_entity_poly.type
_entity_poly.pdbx_seq_one_letter_code
_entity_poly.pdbx_strand_id
1 'polypeptide(L)' 'MPPAQVSGVKPPWERPRRGSDALLPVASAAYGLAIQARRAAYALGLLPRRRVGVPVLCVGNLTVGGTGKTPAVIALA' A
#
# COMPACT_ATOMS: atom_id res chain seq x y z
N MET A 1 8.78 -8.76 36.53
CA MET A 1 7.69 -9.73 36.30
C MET A 1 7.40 -9.76 34.81
N PRO A 2 7.92 -10.73 34.03
CA PRO A 2 7.66 -10.82 32.59
C PRO A 2 6.23 -11.34 32.32
N PRO A 3 5.48 -10.78 31.34
CA PRO A 3 4.13 -11.22 31.04
C PRO A 3 4.13 -12.62 30.41
N ALA A 4 3.13 -13.42 30.83
CA ALA A 4 2.92 -14.80 30.47
C ALA A 4 2.78 -15.00 28.94
N GLN A 5 3.57 -15.93 28.41
CA GLN A 5 3.51 -16.43 27.04
C GLN A 5 2.17 -17.16 26.84
N VAL A 6 1.19 -16.51 26.22
CA VAL A 6 -0.08 -17.14 25.85
C VAL A 6 0.17 -18.18 24.75
N SER A 7 -0.23 -19.40 25.05
CA SER A 7 -0.01 -20.64 24.31
C SER A 7 -0.50 -20.64 22.86
N GLY A 8 0.37 -21.04 21.93
CA GLY A 8 0.13 -22.01 20.84
C GLY A 8 -0.98 -21.77 19.80
N VAL A 9 -1.85 -20.78 19.95
CA VAL A 9 -2.93 -20.50 19.00
C VAL A 9 -2.38 -19.53 17.96
N LYS A 10 -1.96 -20.08 16.81
CA LYS A 10 -1.69 -19.25 15.63
C LYS A 10 -2.95 -18.42 15.32
N PRO A 11 -2.84 -17.09 15.30
CA PRO A 11 -4.00 -16.24 15.11
C PRO A 11 -4.69 -16.53 13.76
N PRO A 12 -5.99 -16.27 13.63
CA PRO A 12 -6.78 -16.65 12.44
C PRO A 12 -6.21 -16.13 11.12
N TRP A 13 -5.45 -15.03 11.14
CA TRP A 13 -4.78 -14.42 9.99
C TRP A 13 -3.50 -15.14 9.55
N GLU A 14 -3.01 -16.08 10.36
CA GLU A 14 -1.78 -16.86 10.16
C GLU A 14 -2.08 -18.28 9.63
N ARG A 15 -3.36 -18.60 9.41
CA ARG A 15 -3.79 -19.86 8.82
C ARG A 15 -3.41 -19.90 7.33
N PRO A 16 -2.85 -21.03 6.82
CA PRO A 16 -2.61 -21.17 5.39
C PRO A 16 -3.94 -21.05 4.66
N ARG A 17 -4.07 -20.00 3.83
CA ARG A 17 -5.19 -19.84 2.92
C ARG A 17 -5.15 -21.07 2.00
N ARG A 18 -6.19 -21.89 2.02
CA ARG A 18 -6.31 -23.10 1.21
C ARG A 18 -7.63 -22.97 0.45
N GLY A 19 -7.53 -22.70 -0.85
CA GLY A 19 -8.65 -22.90 -1.77
C GLY A 19 -8.85 -21.86 -2.87
N SER A 20 -8.32 -20.64 -2.73
CA SER A 20 -8.40 -19.57 -3.76
C SER A 20 -7.02 -19.04 -4.16
N ASP A 21 -6.00 -19.88 -4.00
CA ASP A 21 -4.59 -19.50 -3.94
C ASP A 21 -3.95 -19.17 -5.30
N ALA A 22 -4.63 -19.48 -6.42
CA ALA A 22 -4.16 -19.15 -7.76
C ALA A 22 -4.78 -17.86 -8.33
N LEU A 23 -5.99 -17.48 -7.90
CA LEU A 23 -6.67 -16.28 -8.41
C LEU A 23 -6.08 -15.00 -7.81
N LEU A 24 -5.71 -15.04 -6.53
CA LEU A 24 -5.07 -13.93 -5.82
C LEU A 24 -3.72 -13.50 -6.43
N PRO A 25 -2.77 -14.42 -6.74
CA PRO A 25 -1.51 -14.02 -7.37
C PRO A 25 -1.71 -13.51 -8.80
N VAL A 26 -2.65 -14.08 -9.56
CA VAL A 26 -2.98 -13.58 -10.92
C VAL A 26 -3.59 -12.18 -10.84
N ALA A 27 -4.53 -11.95 -9.94
CA ALA A 27 -5.12 -10.63 -9.72
C ALA A 27 -4.07 -9.61 -9.23
N SER A 28 -3.15 -10.03 -8.35
CA SER A 28 -2.05 -9.21 -7.87
C SER A 28 -1.08 -8.84 -9.00
N ALA A 29 -0.72 -9.80 -9.86
CA ALA A 29 0.12 -9.56 -11.02
C ALA A 29 -0.54 -8.62 -12.04
N ALA A 30 -1.83 -8.82 -12.33
CA ALA A 30 -2.60 -7.95 -13.21
C ALA A 30 -2.68 -6.51 -12.67
N TYR A 31 -2.93 -6.36 -11.36
CA TYR A 31 -2.88 -5.06 -10.69
C TYR A 31 -1.50 -4.42 -10.79
N GLY A 32 -0.43 -5.18 -10.55
CA GLY A 32 0.95 -4.73 -10.67
C GLY A 32 1.26 -4.21 -12.08
N LEU A 33 0.89 -4.95 -13.13
CA LEU A 33 1.06 -4.55 -14.52
C LEU A 33 0.29 -3.27 -14.84
N ALA A 34 -0.97 -3.15 -14.39
CA ALA A 34 -1.77 -1.95 -14.59
C ALA A 34 -1.13 -0.71 -13.94
N ILE A 35 -0.59 -0.84 -12.71
CA ILE A 35 0.11 0.24 -12.02
C ILE A 35 1.39 0.63 -12.76
N GLN A 36 2.16 -0.33 -13.27
CA GLN A 36 3.37 -0.07 -14.04
C GLN A 36 3.05 0.64 -15.37
N ALA A 37 2.03 0.19 -16.10
CA ALA A 37 1.55 0.85 -17.31
C ALA A 37 1.10 2.29 -17.02
N ARG A 38 0.36 2.53 -15.94
CA ARG A 38 -0.04 3.87 -15.52
C ARG A 38 1.16 4.76 -15.19
N ARG A 39 2.16 4.24 -14.48
CA ARG A 39 3.41 4.96 -14.17
C ARG A 39 4.17 5.33 -15.45
N ALA A 40 4.29 4.39 -16.39
CA ALA A 40 4.92 4.63 -17.68
C ALA A 40 4.16 5.70 -18.48
N ALA A 41 2.83 5.65 -18.48
CA ALA A 41 2.01 6.63 -19.19
C ALA A 41 2.13 8.06 -18.59
N TYR A 42 2.27 8.19 -17.27
CA TYR A 42 2.65 9.48 -16.67
C TYR A 42 4.08 9.89 -17.02
N ALA A 43 5.05 8.97 -16.99
CA ALA A 43 6.46 9.25 -17.30
C ALA A 43 6.62 9.76 -18.74
N LEU A 44 5.96 9.11 -19.70
CA LEU A 44 5.91 9.47 -21.12
C LEU A 44 5.06 10.72 -21.41
N GLY A 45 4.38 11.28 -20.41
CA GLY A 45 3.53 12.47 -20.57
C GLY A 45 2.20 12.22 -21.29
N LEU A 46 1.79 10.96 -21.44
CA LEU A 46 0.51 10.57 -22.06
C LEU A 46 -0.69 10.91 -21.17
N LEU A 47 -0.49 10.96 -19.84
CA LEU A 47 -1.53 11.42 -18.91
C LEU A 47 -1.34 12.89 -18.55
N PRO A 48 -2.43 13.66 -18.41
CA PRO A 48 -2.38 15.08 -18.07
C PRO A 48 -1.76 15.29 -16.69
N ARG A 49 -0.69 16.09 -16.64
CA ARG A 49 -0.04 16.57 -15.42
C ARG A 49 -0.50 18.00 -15.15
N ARG A 50 -1.26 18.22 -14.08
CA ARG A 50 -1.64 19.57 -13.66
C ARG A 50 -0.50 20.19 -12.86
N ARG A 51 0.09 21.27 -13.36
CA ARG A 51 1.04 22.09 -12.60
C ARG A 51 0.25 23.11 -11.80
N VAL A 52 0.53 23.18 -10.51
CA VAL A 52 0.02 24.23 -9.63
C VAL A 52 1.13 25.26 -9.49
N GLY A 53 0.83 26.56 -9.63
CA GLY A 53 1.83 27.65 -9.62
C GLY A 53 2.48 27.94 -8.27
N VAL A 54 2.37 27.01 -7.32
CA VAL A 54 2.92 27.07 -5.96
C VAL A 54 3.59 25.74 -5.62
N PRO A 55 4.57 25.70 -4.70
CA PRO A 55 5.17 24.44 -4.26
C PRO A 55 4.10 23.52 -3.65
N VAL A 56 4.06 22.27 -4.09
CA VAL A 56 3.11 21.24 -3.60
C VAL A 56 3.88 20.05 -3.05
N LEU A 57 3.61 19.69 -1.79
CA LEU A 57 4.15 18.48 -1.14
C LEU A 57 3.06 17.40 -1.05
N CYS A 58 3.25 16.27 -1.75
CA CYS A 58 2.34 15.13 -1.68
C CYS A 58 2.80 14.13 -0.61
N VAL A 59 2.02 13.95 0.46
CA VAL A 59 2.27 12.94 1.50
C VAL A 59 1.39 11.71 1.23
N GLY A 60 2.01 10.57 0.93
CA GLY A 60 1.34 9.30 0.66
C GLY A 60 1.98 8.15 1.43
N ASN A 61 1.33 6.98 1.40
CA ASN A 61 1.92 5.74 1.92
C ASN A 61 1.77 4.61 0.90
N LEU A 62 2.73 3.69 0.88
CA LEU A 62 2.77 2.54 -0.01
C LEU A 62 1.96 1.34 0.51
N THR A 63 1.67 1.29 1.81
CA THR A 63 0.88 0.23 2.45
C THR A 63 -0.55 0.68 2.80
N VAL A 64 -1.50 -0.24 2.64
CA VAL A 64 -2.89 -0.06 3.10
C VAL A 64 -2.94 -0.39 4.59
N GLY A 65 -3.14 0.62 5.43
CA GLY A 65 -3.11 0.54 6.89
C GLY A 65 -2.84 1.92 7.51
N GLY A 66 -3.14 2.09 8.80
CA GLY A 66 -2.96 3.34 9.54
C GLY A 66 -1.50 3.71 9.75
N THR A 67 -0.80 4.15 8.70
CA THR A 67 0.64 4.48 8.74
C THR A 67 0.92 5.93 9.13
N GLY A 68 0.09 6.50 9.99
CA GLY A 68 0.37 7.82 10.57
C GLY A 68 0.53 8.97 9.57
N LYS A 69 -0.05 8.90 8.36
CA LYS A 69 0.00 10.02 7.40
C LYS A 69 -0.49 11.33 8.04
N THR A 70 -1.51 11.23 8.89
CA THR A 70 -2.09 12.35 9.63
C THR A 70 -1.11 12.96 10.64
N PRO A 71 -0.51 12.21 11.59
CA PRO A 71 0.52 12.77 12.47
C PRO A 71 1.77 13.27 11.72
N ALA A 72 2.16 12.65 10.59
CA ALA A 72 3.29 13.11 9.79
C ALA A 72 3.05 14.49 9.13
N VAL A 73 1.83 14.76 8.67
CA VAL A 73 1.46 16.09 8.13
C VAL A 73 1.45 17.14 9.24
N ILE A 74 0.98 16.80 10.45
CA ILE A 74 0.97 17.73 11.60
C ILE A 74 2.39 18.13 12.01
N ALA A 75 3.36 17.21 11.94
CA ALA A 75 4.75 17.52 12.28
C ALA A 75 5.50 18.36 11.22
N LEU A 76 4.98 18.45 10.00
CA LEU A 76 5.54 19.25 8.90
C LEU A 76 4.94 20.65 8.79
N ALA A 77 3.81 20.90 9.49
CA ALA A 77 3.17 22.21 9.60
C ALA A 77 3.89 23.08 10.63
#